data_AF-A0A1N6LER6-F1
#
_entry.id   AF-A0A1N6LER6-F1
#
_cell.length_a   1.000
_cell.length_b   1.000
_cell.length_c   1.000
_cell.angle_alpha   90.00
_cell.angle_beta   90.00
_cell.angle_gamma   90.00
#
_symmetry.space_group_name_H-M   'P 1'
#
loop_
_entity.id
_entity.type
_entity.pdbx_description
1 polymer ?
#
loop_
_entity_poly.entity_id
_entity_poly.type
_entity_poly.pdbx_seq_one_letter_code
_entity_poly.pdbx_strand_id
1 'polypeptide(L)'
;MLPPIRYPLPTFVLLVILGLLAWRGETMTRPLRSSLAERWQRQFAGPPVPNSTEPKVVAGPIVRKALLLHDAVATSDRPSGAPSEPIRLRMFVDIYDIWPLSGPPDFYRVGNRRPIGWVNANDLLPWDTRLVVHSPEVESTSAVANPSKDRPRPPSRPALPVLSWTADTVEVATWDESLPWQSVKGRTPIRITQLRPDDWGVWISRPELLSLLRRTGPNPPEPAKLTRLRAILGRLSDDRPLSAQAQAATIAFLPVQVFTSRDDSLSLLDSNEALARANENWSPEASWGGLSFQFLPLSTLP
;
A
#
# COMPACT_ATOMS: atom_id res chain seq x y z
N MET A 1 -15.96 54.70 -70.27
CA MET A 1 -17.29 54.44 -69.67
C MET A 1 -17.15 53.26 -68.74
N LEU A 2 -17.23 53.46 -67.41
CA LEU A 2 -17.18 52.38 -66.42
C LEU A 2 -18.59 51.76 -66.28
N PRO A 3 -18.72 50.42 -66.24
CA PRO A 3 -20.03 49.78 -66.11
C PRO A 3 -20.55 49.88 -64.66
N PRO A 4 -21.88 49.90 -64.45
CA PRO A 4 -22.46 50.05 -63.13
C PRO A 4 -22.33 48.75 -62.33
N ILE A 5 -21.59 48.80 -61.21
CA ILE A 5 -21.51 47.70 -60.25
C ILE A 5 -22.84 47.64 -59.50
N ARG A 6 -23.71 46.70 -59.89
CA ARG A 6 -24.92 46.36 -59.14
C ARG A 6 -24.53 45.42 -58.00
N TYR A 7 -24.17 45.95 -56.85
CA TYR A 7 -24.13 45.16 -55.61
C TYR A 7 -25.58 44.80 -55.21
N PRO A 8 -25.98 43.52 -55.19
CA PRO A 8 -27.29 43.17 -54.69
C PRO A 8 -27.22 43.18 -53.15
N LEU A 9 -27.49 44.36 -52.60
CA LEU A 9 -27.67 44.58 -51.15
C LEU A 9 -28.55 43.52 -50.46
N PRO A 10 -29.64 42.99 -51.10
CA PRO A 10 -30.44 41.91 -50.50
C PRO A 10 -29.66 40.61 -50.26
N THR A 11 -28.73 40.27 -51.16
CA THR A 11 -27.92 39.05 -51.06
C THR A 11 -26.91 39.15 -49.92
N PHE A 12 -26.35 40.34 -49.69
CA PHE A 12 -25.43 40.57 -48.58
C PHE A 12 -26.17 40.49 -47.23
N VAL A 13 -27.36 41.07 -47.14
CA VAL A 13 -28.22 40.97 -45.94
C VAL A 13 -28.59 39.52 -45.64
N LEU A 14 -28.95 38.74 -46.67
CA LEU A 14 -29.26 37.32 -46.51
C LEU A 14 -28.07 36.52 -45.96
N LEU A 15 -26.86 36.76 -46.49
CA LEU A 15 -25.64 36.10 -46.03
C LEU A 15 -25.30 36.45 -44.58
N VAL A 16 -25.49 37.71 -44.18
CA VAL A 16 -25.28 38.16 -42.80
C VAL A 16 -26.28 37.49 -41.85
N ILE A 17 -27.56 37.40 -42.24
CA ILE A 17 -28.60 36.74 -41.43
C ILE A 17 -28.31 35.23 -41.30
N LEU A 18 -27.93 34.57 -42.39
CA LEU A 18 -27.54 33.15 -42.38
C LEU A 18 -26.31 32.91 -41.51
N GLY A 19 -25.30 33.79 -41.59
CA GLY A 19 -24.10 33.74 -40.74
C GLY A 19 -24.44 33.90 -39.26
N LEU A 20 -25.30 34.85 -38.91
CA LEU A 20 -25.77 35.06 -37.54
C LEU A 20 -26.60 33.88 -37.01
N LEU A 21 -27.46 33.28 -37.83
CA LEU A 21 -28.23 32.09 -37.48
C LEU A 21 -27.34 30.87 -37.27
N ALA A 22 -26.35 30.67 -38.16
CA ALA A 22 -25.38 29.59 -38.02
C ALA A 22 -24.53 29.76 -36.75
N TRP A 23 -24.05 30.97 -36.47
CA TRP A 23 -23.27 31.29 -35.27
C TRP A 23 -24.09 31.11 -33.98
N ARG A 24 -25.35 31.55 -33.98
CA ARG A 24 -26.25 31.36 -32.84
C ARG A 24 -26.63 29.89 -32.63
N GLY A 25 -26.82 29.14 -33.71
CA GLY A 25 -27.05 27.69 -33.66
C GLY A 25 -25.84 26.94 -33.11
N GLU A 26 -24.63 27.32 -33.51
CA GLU A 26 -23.39 26.72 -33.02
C GLU A 26 -23.18 27.00 -31.53
N THR A 27 -23.34 28.25 -31.09
CA THR A 27 -23.19 28.64 -29.67
C THR A 27 -24.19 27.94 -28.75
N MET A 28 -25.45 27.78 -29.17
CA MET A 28 -26.46 27.07 -28.37
C MET A 28 -26.29 25.55 -28.35
N THR A 29 -25.76 24.94 -29.41
CA THR A 29 -25.59 23.48 -29.51
C THR A 29 -24.24 22.98 -28.99
N ARG A 30 -23.24 23.85 -28.86
CA ARG A 30 -21.90 23.53 -28.33
C ARG A 30 -21.91 22.83 -26.96
N PRO A 31 -22.66 23.28 -25.92
CA PRO A 31 -22.67 22.61 -24.62
C PRO A 31 -23.39 21.24 -24.65
N LEU A 32 -24.38 21.08 -25.53
CA LEU A 32 -25.06 19.79 -25.73
C LEU A 32 -24.16 18.80 -26.48
N ARG A 33 -23.43 19.26 -27.49
CA ARG A 33 -22.44 18.45 -28.19
C ARG A 33 -21.29 18.04 -27.28
N SER A 34 -20.79 18.92 -26.40
CA SER A 34 -19.70 18.56 -25.49
C SER A 34 -20.15 17.55 -24.44
N SER A 35 -21.34 17.71 -23.86
CA SER A 35 -21.88 16.75 -22.88
C SER A 35 -22.24 15.39 -23.51
N LEU A 36 -22.77 15.37 -24.74
CA LEU A 36 -22.99 14.13 -25.48
C LEU A 36 -21.67 13.49 -25.92
N ALA A 37 -20.69 14.27 -26.37
CA ALA A 37 -19.36 13.77 -26.72
C ALA A 37 -18.62 13.21 -25.51
N GLU A 38 -18.72 13.83 -24.33
CA GLU A 38 -18.18 13.29 -23.08
C GLU A 38 -18.89 12.00 -22.65
N ARG A 39 -20.21 11.93 -22.78
CA ARG A 39 -20.97 10.71 -22.48
C ARG A 39 -20.64 9.58 -23.47
N TRP A 40 -20.54 9.88 -24.76
CA TRP A 40 -20.11 8.93 -25.79
C TRP A 40 -18.66 8.50 -25.58
N GLN A 41 -17.74 9.43 -25.28
CA GLN A 41 -16.36 9.08 -24.92
C GLN A 41 -16.32 8.19 -23.68
N ARG A 42 -17.13 8.45 -22.64
CA ARG A 42 -17.20 7.56 -21.47
C ARG A 42 -17.77 6.18 -21.81
N GLN A 43 -18.66 6.10 -22.79
CA GLN A 43 -19.27 4.84 -23.22
C GLN A 43 -18.34 4.00 -24.12
N PHE A 44 -17.46 4.63 -24.90
CA PHE A 44 -16.50 3.95 -25.78
C PHE A 44 -15.08 3.81 -25.19
N ALA A 45 -14.64 4.74 -24.34
CA ALA A 45 -13.32 4.74 -23.70
C ALA A 45 -13.33 4.19 -22.26
N GLY A 46 -14.51 3.92 -21.70
CA GLY A 46 -14.68 3.50 -20.31
C GLY A 46 -14.62 4.67 -19.31
N PRO A 47 -14.75 4.39 -18.00
CA PRO A 47 -14.62 5.40 -16.97
C PRO A 47 -13.23 6.07 -17.03
N PRO A 48 -13.10 7.35 -16.67
CA PRO A 48 -11.79 8.00 -16.64
C PRO A 48 -10.87 7.25 -15.68
N VAL A 49 -9.71 6.82 -16.19
CA VAL A 49 -8.66 6.20 -15.39
C VAL A 49 -8.12 7.27 -14.43
N PRO A 50 -8.11 7.01 -13.11
CA PRO A 50 -7.62 7.97 -12.14
C PRO A 50 -6.11 8.22 -12.31
N ASN A 51 -5.67 9.44 -12.05
CA ASN A 51 -4.28 9.86 -12.24
C ASN A 51 -3.80 10.75 -11.08
N SER A 52 -3.77 10.18 -9.87
CA SER A 52 -3.35 10.90 -8.67
C SER A 52 -1.83 11.13 -8.64
N THR A 53 -1.40 12.30 -8.17
CA THR A 53 0.03 12.63 -7.96
C THR A 53 0.49 12.36 -6.53
N GLU A 54 -0.45 12.15 -5.62
CA GLU A 54 -0.21 11.83 -4.22
C GLU A 54 -0.73 10.42 -3.91
N PRO A 55 -0.04 9.65 -3.05
CA PRO A 55 -0.53 8.35 -2.63
C PRO A 55 -1.83 8.51 -1.84
N LYS A 56 -2.72 7.51 -1.88
CA LYS A 56 -4.00 7.60 -1.20
C LYS A 56 -3.83 7.68 0.31
N VAL A 57 -4.29 8.79 0.90
CA VAL A 57 -4.34 9.02 2.35
C VAL A 57 -5.80 9.18 2.77
N VAL A 58 -6.62 8.14 2.62
CA VAL A 58 -8.04 8.19 3.04
C VAL A 58 -8.21 7.46 4.37
N ALA A 59 -9.01 8.01 5.28
CA ALA A 59 -9.46 7.31 6.48
C ALA A 59 -10.44 6.19 6.09
N GLY A 60 -10.02 4.94 6.19
CA GLY A 60 -10.83 3.77 5.81
C GLY A 60 -10.00 2.62 5.24
N PRO A 61 -10.64 1.48 4.89
CA PRO A 61 -10.01 0.22 4.46
C PRO A 61 -9.47 0.27 3.02
N ILE A 62 -8.89 1.41 2.63
CA ILE A 62 -8.30 1.58 1.29
C ILE A 62 -6.82 1.27 1.41
N VAL A 63 -6.38 0.28 0.65
CA VAL A 63 -4.99 -0.16 0.57
C VAL A 63 -4.07 1.02 0.21
N ARG A 64 -3.14 1.36 1.11
CA ARG A 64 -2.16 2.45 0.97
C ARG A 64 -0.80 1.95 0.56
N LYS A 65 -0.49 0.70 0.92
CA LYS A 65 0.79 0.05 0.67
C LYS A 65 0.58 -1.33 0.06
N ALA A 66 1.55 -1.75 -0.73
CA ALA A 66 1.62 -3.11 -1.21
C ALA A 66 3.07 -3.56 -1.28
N LEU A 67 3.25 -4.87 -1.34
CA LEU A 67 4.51 -5.52 -1.67
C LEU A 67 4.43 -6.09 -3.08
N LEU A 68 5.41 -5.76 -3.91
CA LEU A 68 5.61 -6.46 -5.18
C LEU A 68 6.20 -7.83 -4.91
N LEU A 69 5.51 -8.86 -5.41
CA LEU A 69 5.82 -10.26 -5.14
C LEU A 69 6.98 -10.81 -6.01
N HIS A 70 7.22 -10.19 -7.17
CA HIS A 70 8.15 -10.65 -8.20
C HIS A 70 9.09 -9.54 -8.64
N ASP A 71 10.24 -9.90 -9.22
CA ASP A 71 11.08 -8.94 -9.94
C ASP A 71 10.54 -8.74 -11.35
N ALA A 72 10.94 -7.65 -12.00
CA ALA A 72 10.53 -7.30 -13.37
C ALA A 72 9.00 -7.28 -13.59
N VAL A 73 8.25 -6.83 -12.58
CA VAL A 73 6.79 -6.72 -12.68
C VAL A 73 6.44 -5.71 -13.77
N ALA A 74 5.62 -6.16 -14.72
CA ALA A 74 5.19 -5.34 -15.83
C ALA A 74 4.33 -4.19 -15.31
N THR A 75 4.66 -2.97 -15.72
CA THR A 75 3.83 -1.79 -15.47
C THR A 75 3.14 -1.36 -16.76
N SER A 76 2.14 -0.51 -16.65
CA SER A 76 1.47 0.10 -17.81
C SER A 76 1.02 1.52 -17.48
N ASP A 77 0.86 2.37 -18.50
CA ASP A 77 0.38 3.74 -18.32
C ASP A 77 -1.12 3.80 -17.93
N ARG A 78 -1.86 2.74 -18.24
CA ARG A 78 -3.29 2.57 -17.94
C ARG A 78 -3.60 1.11 -17.58
N PRO A 79 -4.66 0.82 -16.80
CA PRO A 79 -5.08 -0.54 -16.48
C PRO A 79 -5.21 -1.40 -17.74
N SER A 80 -4.68 -2.62 -17.72
CA SER A 80 -4.63 -3.54 -18.87
C SER A 80 -3.99 -2.97 -20.14
N GLY A 81 -3.16 -1.93 -20.02
CA GLY A 81 -2.44 -1.32 -21.15
C GLY A 81 -1.28 -2.17 -21.66
N ALA A 82 -0.65 -1.71 -22.75
CA ALA A 82 0.62 -2.30 -23.18
C ALA A 82 1.67 -2.12 -22.07
N PRO A 83 2.52 -3.13 -21.85
CA PRO A 83 3.55 -3.04 -20.83
C PRO A 83 4.55 -1.91 -21.16
N SER A 84 4.81 -1.06 -20.17
CA SER A 84 5.85 -0.03 -20.15
C SER A 84 7.11 -0.55 -19.45
N GLU A 85 7.94 0.32 -18.89
CA GLU A 85 9.15 -0.09 -18.19
C GLU A 85 8.82 -0.92 -16.93
N PRO A 86 9.36 -2.14 -16.78
CA PRO A 86 9.04 -2.98 -15.63
C PRO A 86 9.70 -2.46 -14.36
N ILE A 87 9.07 -2.72 -13.21
CA ILE A 87 9.69 -2.50 -11.91
C ILE A 87 10.72 -3.62 -11.71
N ARG A 88 12.00 -3.26 -11.83
CA ARG A 88 13.11 -4.23 -11.90
C ARG A 88 13.31 -5.05 -10.63
N LEU A 89 12.92 -4.52 -9.48
CA LEU A 89 13.20 -5.09 -8.17
C LEU A 89 11.92 -5.17 -7.33
N ARG A 90 11.73 -6.27 -6.60
CA ARG A 90 10.71 -6.38 -5.56
C ARG A 90 10.89 -5.28 -4.53
N MET A 91 9.80 -4.64 -4.13
CA MET A 91 9.85 -3.55 -3.17
C MET A 91 8.48 -3.28 -2.57
N PHE A 92 8.47 -2.53 -1.48
CA PHE A 92 7.27 -1.89 -0.97
C PHE A 92 6.93 -0.69 -1.83
N VAL A 93 5.66 -0.59 -2.19
CA VAL A 93 5.13 0.49 -3.01
C VAL A 93 3.97 1.17 -2.29
N ASP A 94 3.86 2.46 -2.51
CA ASP A 94 2.68 3.24 -2.16
C ASP A 94 1.64 3.12 -3.29
N ILE A 95 0.38 3.06 -2.90
CA ILE A 95 -0.75 2.96 -3.83
C ILE A 95 -1.30 4.35 -4.09
N TYR A 96 -1.27 4.75 -5.36
CA TYR A 96 -1.78 6.03 -5.84
C TYR A 96 -3.22 5.89 -6.32
N ASP A 97 -3.52 4.83 -7.05
CA ASP A 97 -4.84 4.63 -7.64
C ASP A 97 -5.23 3.14 -7.65
N ILE A 98 -6.52 2.86 -7.74
CA ILE A 98 -7.08 1.49 -7.80
C ILE A 98 -8.03 1.40 -8.99
N TRP A 99 -8.09 0.24 -9.62
CA TRP A 99 -8.98 -0.01 -10.74
C TRP A 99 -9.48 -1.46 -10.72
N PRO A 100 -10.77 -1.74 -11.03
CA PRO A 100 -11.84 -0.76 -11.22
C PRO A 100 -12.14 0.03 -9.94
N LEU A 101 -12.84 1.17 -10.08
CA LEU A 101 -13.15 2.06 -8.94
C LEU A 101 -14.17 1.45 -7.95
N SER A 102 -14.89 0.41 -8.36
CA SER A 102 -15.90 -0.29 -7.57
C SER A 102 -15.71 -1.80 -7.67
N GLY A 103 -15.81 -2.50 -6.54
CA GLY A 103 -15.55 -3.93 -6.46
C GLY A 103 -14.08 -4.25 -6.13
N PRO A 104 -13.69 -5.53 -6.21
CA PRO A 104 -12.30 -5.94 -6.02
C PRO A 104 -11.39 -5.29 -7.08
N PRO A 105 -10.25 -4.70 -6.70
CA PRO A 105 -9.33 -4.10 -7.64
C PRO A 105 -8.55 -5.18 -8.42
N ASP A 106 -8.56 -5.04 -9.74
CA ASP A 106 -7.77 -5.85 -10.67
C ASP A 106 -6.39 -5.24 -10.92
N PHE A 107 -6.26 -3.92 -10.74
CA PHE A 107 -5.01 -3.18 -10.92
C PHE A 107 -4.83 -2.12 -9.85
N TYR A 108 -3.57 -1.91 -9.50
CA TYR A 108 -3.13 -0.83 -8.63
C TYR A 108 -2.14 0.04 -9.38
N ARG A 109 -2.31 1.35 -9.27
CA ARG A 109 -1.27 2.28 -9.68
C ARG A 109 -0.33 2.48 -8.52
N VAL A 110 0.93 2.10 -8.72
CA VAL A 110 1.91 1.99 -7.65
C VAL A 110 3.08 2.92 -7.89
N GLY A 111 3.80 3.24 -6.82
CA GLY A 111 5.02 4.01 -6.91
C GLY A 111 5.82 3.99 -5.62
N ASN A 112 7.01 4.60 -5.65
CA ASN A 112 7.81 4.86 -4.46
C ASN A 112 8.21 6.32 -4.49
N ARG A 113 7.59 7.13 -3.62
CA ARG A 113 7.67 8.61 -3.60
C ARG A 113 7.12 9.33 -4.84
N ARG A 114 7.09 8.66 -6.01
CA ARG A 114 6.45 9.10 -7.26
C ARG A 114 5.72 7.92 -7.93
N PRO A 115 4.64 8.17 -8.68
CA PRO A 115 3.98 7.13 -9.48
C PRO A 115 4.95 6.49 -10.47
N ILE A 116 4.90 5.17 -10.61
CA ILE A 116 5.67 4.40 -11.61
C ILE A 116 4.74 3.92 -12.71
N GLY A 117 3.62 3.27 -12.37
CA GLY A 117 2.66 2.77 -13.34
C GLY A 117 1.60 1.85 -12.74
N TRP A 118 0.71 1.34 -13.58
CA TRP A 118 -0.34 0.38 -13.23
C TRP A 118 0.20 -1.05 -13.27
N VAL A 119 -0.06 -1.79 -12.21
CA VAL A 119 0.38 -3.18 -11.99
C VAL A 119 -0.84 -4.05 -11.69
N ASN A 120 -0.80 -5.31 -12.12
CA ASN A 120 -1.85 -6.28 -11.84
C ASN A 120 -1.93 -6.59 -10.34
N ALA A 121 -3.15 -6.71 -9.80
CA ALA A 121 -3.37 -7.03 -8.40
C ALA A 121 -2.76 -8.36 -7.96
N ASN A 122 -2.59 -9.33 -8.87
CA ASN A 122 -1.97 -10.63 -8.58
C ASN A 122 -0.46 -10.55 -8.35
N ASP A 123 0.20 -9.50 -8.88
CA ASP A 123 1.65 -9.29 -8.68
C ASP A 123 1.95 -8.55 -7.36
N LEU A 124 0.90 -8.22 -6.62
CA LEU A 124 0.94 -7.40 -5.43
C LEU A 124 0.29 -8.13 -4.26
N LEU A 125 0.88 -8.01 -3.09
CA LEU A 125 0.17 -8.27 -1.85
C LEU A 125 -0.24 -6.89 -1.26
N PRO A 126 -1.52 -6.53 -1.30
CA PRO A 126 -2.02 -5.26 -0.76
C PRO A 126 -2.28 -5.35 0.75
N TRP A 127 -1.64 -4.49 1.55
CA TRP A 127 -2.01 -4.27 2.97
C TRP A 127 -1.44 -2.95 3.51
N ASP A 128 -2.12 -2.36 4.50
CA ASP A 128 -1.89 -0.97 4.92
C ASP A 128 -0.70 -0.73 5.85
N THR A 129 -0.13 -1.79 6.40
CA THR A 129 0.84 -1.72 7.49
C THR A 129 2.08 -2.57 7.16
N ARG A 130 3.04 -2.65 8.08
CA ARG A 130 4.12 -3.66 8.08
C ARG A 130 3.86 -4.74 9.11
N LEU A 131 2.63 -4.78 9.63
CA LEU A 131 2.24 -5.68 10.69
C LEU A 131 2.27 -7.11 10.17
N VAL A 132 2.95 -7.95 10.92
CA VAL A 132 3.10 -9.37 10.66
C VAL A 132 2.87 -10.13 11.96
N VAL A 133 2.42 -11.37 11.83
CA VAL A 133 2.26 -12.26 12.98
C VAL A 133 2.94 -13.58 12.72
N HIS A 134 3.57 -14.17 13.74
CA HIS A 134 3.94 -15.57 13.68
C HIS A 134 2.69 -16.45 13.83
N SER A 135 2.59 -17.51 13.04
CA SER A 135 1.52 -18.48 13.21
C SER A 135 1.54 -19.04 14.64
N PRO A 136 0.39 -19.13 15.33
CA PRO A 136 0.34 -19.79 16.62
C PRO A 136 0.79 -21.25 16.44
N GLU A 137 1.50 -21.77 17.44
CA GLU A 137 1.77 -23.20 17.52
C GLU A 137 0.42 -23.92 17.52
N VAL A 138 0.16 -24.72 16.49
CA VAL A 138 -0.65 -25.90 16.70
C VAL A 138 0.22 -26.76 17.61
N GLU A 139 -0.04 -26.73 18.92
CA GLU A 139 0.42 -27.80 19.79
C GLU A 139 -0.05 -29.08 19.11
N SER A 140 0.87 -29.78 18.46
CA SER A 140 0.61 -31.10 17.90
C SER A 140 0.17 -31.95 19.08
N THR A 141 -1.14 -32.10 19.24
CA THR A 141 -1.76 -33.15 20.04
C THR A 141 -1.49 -34.48 19.34
N SER A 142 -0.22 -34.88 19.35
CA SER A 142 0.25 -36.20 18.98
C SER A 142 1.12 -36.69 20.12
N ALA A 143 0.44 -37.45 20.97
CA ALA A 143 0.89 -38.36 22.00
C ALA A 143 2.38 -38.76 21.99
N VAL A 144 2.96 -38.75 23.20
CA VAL A 144 3.83 -39.80 23.77
C VAL A 144 4.77 -40.50 22.78
N ALA A 145 6.02 -40.03 22.69
CA ALA A 145 7.19 -40.89 22.45
C ALA A 145 8.49 -40.11 22.68
N ASN A 146 9.23 -40.52 23.72
CA ASN A 146 10.67 -40.44 23.97
C ASN A 146 11.48 -39.23 23.43
N PRO A 147 12.25 -38.52 24.29
CA PRO A 147 13.14 -37.46 23.86
C PRO A 147 14.42 -38.06 23.25
N SER A 148 14.38 -38.35 21.95
CA SER A 148 15.62 -38.56 21.17
C SER A 148 16.31 -37.21 20.95
N LYS A 149 17.59 -37.15 21.35
CA LYS A 149 18.47 -35.96 21.38
C LYS A 149 18.83 -35.36 20.01
N ASP A 150 18.19 -35.76 18.93
CA ASP A 150 18.50 -35.34 17.56
C ASP A 150 17.28 -34.75 16.81
N ARG A 151 16.33 -34.13 17.52
CA ARG A 151 15.29 -33.37 16.80
C ARG A 151 15.90 -32.11 16.19
N PRO A 152 15.84 -31.93 14.86
CA PRO A 152 16.20 -30.66 14.24
C PRO A 152 15.35 -29.54 14.86
N ARG A 153 16.03 -28.42 15.12
CA ARG A 153 15.42 -27.16 15.57
C ARG A 153 14.10 -26.94 14.82
N PRO A 154 12.98 -26.63 15.50
CA PRO A 154 11.73 -26.42 14.80
C PRO A 154 11.93 -25.38 13.69
N PRO A 155 11.31 -25.57 12.51
CA PRO A 155 11.44 -24.61 11.42
C PRO A 155 11.07 -23.22 11.96
N SER A 156 11.90 -22.23 11.63
CA SER A 156 11.63 -20.83 11.95
C SER A 156 10.19 -20.51 11.56
N ARG A 157 9.36 -20.10 12.53
CA ARG A 157 7.96 -19.78 12.25
C ARG A 157 7.94 -18.65 11.23
N PRO A 158 7.33 -18.83 10.04
CA PRO A 158 7.32 -17.76 9.06
C PRO A 158 6.43 -16.62 9.57
N ALA A 159 6.95 -15.39 9.51
CA ALA A 159 6.15 -14.20 9.73
C ALA A 159 5.10 -14.07 8.62
N LEU A 160 3.83 -13.90 9.01
CA LEU A 160 2.69 -13.85 8.10
C LEU A 160 2.14 -12.42 8.03
N PRO A 161 2.07 -11.80 6.84
CA PRO A 161 1.48 -10.46 6.66
C PRO A 161 0.04 -10.40 7.15
N VAL A 162 -0.27 -9.40 7.95
CA VAL A 162 -1.63 -9.10 8.37
C VAL A 162 -2.33 -8.29 7.28
N LEU A 163 -3.40 -8.87 6.71
CA LEU A 163 -4.17 -8.26 5.62
C LEU A 163 -5.34 -7.45 6.13
N SER A 164 -6.07 -7.99 7.09
CA SER A 164 -7.21 -7.33 7.76
C SER A 164 -7.45 -7.94 9.13
N TRP A 165 -8.30 -7.29 9.93
CA TRP A 165 -8.68 -7.77 11.25
C TRP A 165 -10.11 -7.39 11.59
N THR A 166 -10.68 -8.14 12.52
CA THR A 166 -11.94 -7.84 13.20
C THR A 166 -11.66 -7.71 14.70
N ALA A 167 -12.71 -7.67 15.52
CA ALA A 167 -12.55 -7.68 16.98
C ALA A 167 -11.89 -8.97 17.50
N ASP A 168 -12.10 -10.10 16.82
CA ASP A 168 -11.72 -11.44 17.32
C ASP A 168 -10.75 -12.20 16.40
N THR A 169 -10.61 -11.78 15.14
CA THR A 169 -9.82 -12.49 14.13
C THR A 169 -8.90 -11.57 13.35
N VAL A 170 -7.79 -12.14 12.88
CA VAL A 170 -6.82 -11.50 11.99
C VAL A 170 -6.69 -12.38 10.75
N GLU A 171 -6.91 -11.79 9.59
CA GLU A 171 -6.67 -12.44 8.31
C GLU A 171 -5.21 -12.26 7.93
N VAL A 172 -4.51 -13.37 7.69
CA VAL A 172 -3.10 -13.36 7.32
C VAL A 172 -2.86 -13.98 5.96
N ALA A 173 -1.85 -13.48 5.23
CA ALA A 173 -1.36 -14.12 4.03
C ALA A 173 -0.47 -15.31 4.40
N THR A 174 -0.78 -16.49 3.85
CA THR A 174 0.08 -17.67 3.95
C THR A 174 0.89 -17.83 2.67
N TRP A 175 2.20 -18.01 2.82
CA TRP A 175 3.09 -18.19 1.69
C TRP A 175 2.97 -19.59 1.11
N ASP A 176 3.18 -19.70 -0.19
CA ASP A 176 3.45 -20.99 -0.82
C ASP A 176 4.78 -21.53 -0.29
N GLU A 177 4.75 -22.73 0.29
CA GLU A 177 5.94 -23.39 0.83
C GLU A 177 7.00 -23.67 -0.25
N SER A 178 6.57 -23.85 -1.50
CA SER A 178 7.47 -24.06 -2.64
C SER A 178 8.11 -22.76 -3.14
N LEU A 179 7.47 -21.62 -2.90
CA LEU A 179 7.88 -20.29 -3.34
C LEU A 179 7.68 -19.26 -2.21
N PRO A 180 8.38 -19.42 -1.07
CA PRO A 180 8.19 -18.57 0.08
C PRO A 180 8.50 -17.12 -0.30
N TRP A 181 7.65 -16.20 0.14
CA TRP A 181 7.78 -14.75 -0.12
C TRP A 181 7.65 -14.33 -1.59
N GLN A 182 7.29 -15.24 -2.50
CA GLN A 182 7.04 -14.95 -3.92
C GLN A 182 5.59 -15.21 -4.31
N SER A 183 4.96 -16.21 -3.69
CA SER A 183 3.56 -16.53 -3.96
C SER A 183 2.78 -16.71 -2.66
N VAL A 184 1.57 -16.16 -2.63
CA VAL A 184 0.64 -16.37 -1.52
C VAL A 184 -0.24 -17.58 -1.86
N LYS A 185 -0.18 -18.62 -1.04
CA LYS A 185 -1.00 -19.83 -1.17
C LYS A 185 -2.47 -19.55 -0.86
N GLY A 186 -2.73 -18.69 0.12
CA GLY A 186 -4.08 -18.36 0.55
C GLY A 186 -4.13 -17.39 1.71
N ARG A 187 -5.35 -17.09 2.15
CA ARG A 187 -5.66 -16.28 3.32
C ARG A 187 -6.19 -17.17 4.43
N THR A 188 -5.68 -16.97 5.64
CA THR A 188 -6.07 -17.79 6.80
C THR A 188 -6.50 -16.87 7.94
N PRO A 189 -7.70 -17.06 8.51
CA PRO A 189 -8.08 -16.40 9.75
C PRO A 189 -7.36 -17.03 10.94
N ILE A 190 -6.77 -16.18 11.79
CA ILE A 190 -6.22 -16.55 13.10
C ILE A 190 -7.03 -15.83 14.17
N ARG A 191 -7.41 -16.52 15.25
CA ARG A 191 -8.09 -15.85 16.36
C ARG A 191 -7.08 -15.01 17.15
N ILE A 192 -7.42 -13.76 17.45
CA ILE A 192 -6.55 -12.86 18.20
C ILE A 192 -6.20 -13.46 19.58
N THR A 193 -7.13 -14.19 20.19
CA THR A 193 -6.92 -14.88 21.48
C THR A 193 -5.88 -15.99 21.43
N GLN A 194 -5.50 -16.47 20.25
CA GLN A 194 -4.43 -17.47 20.06
C GLN A 194 -3.04 -16.83 19.91
N LEU A 195 -2.97 -15.51 19.67
CA LEU A 195 -1.73 -14.79 19.46
C LEU A 195 -1.23 -14.19 20.77
N ARG A 196 0.02 -14.49 21.11
CA ARG A 196 0.73 -13.85 22.24
C ARG A 196 1.23 -12.47 21.80
N PRO A 197 1.51 -11.54 22.73
CA PRO A 197 2.07 -10.23 22.38
C PRO A 197 3.34 -10.31 21.52
N ASP A 198 4.22 -11.28 21.79
CA ASP A 198 5.47 -11.48 21.03
C ASP A 198 5.27 -12.13 19.66
N ASP A 199 4.08 -12.69 19.38
CA ASP A 199 3.74 -13.18 18.06
C ASP A 199 3.44 -12.01 17.10
N TRP A 200 3.13 -10.81 17.62
CA TRP A 200 2.93 -9.60 16.83
C TRP A 200 4.24 -8.86 16.61
N GLY A 201 4.50 -8.46 15.37
CA GLY A 201 5.69 -7.71 15.02
C GLY A 201 5.54 -6.89 13.76
N VAL A 202 6.65 -6.26 13.38
CA VAL A 202 6.77 -5.55 12.11
C VAL A 202 7.92 -6.13 11.30
N TRP A 203 7.77 -6.14 9.98
CA TRP A 203 8.93 -6.31 9.12
C TRP A 203 9.69 -5.02 8.97
N ILE A 204 10.92 -5.05 9.44
CA ILE A 204 11.87 -3.96 9.34
C ILE A 204 13.03 -4.40 8.45
N SER A 205 13.50 -3.50 7.59
CA SER A 205 14.77 -3.68 6.90
C SER A 205 15.94 -3.22 7.78
N ARG A 206 17.16 -3.69 7.50
CA ARG A 206 18.33 -3.26 8.27
C ARG A 206 18.52 -1.73 8.30
N PRO A 207 18.35 -0.98 7.18
CA PRO A 207 18.40 0.49 7.21
C PRO A 207 17.30 1.14 8.07
N GLU A 208 16.10 0.54 8.12
CA GLU A 208 15.01 1.01 8.97
C GLU A 208 15.32 0.73 10.45
N LEU A 209 15.93 -0.41 10.79
CA LEU A 209 16.38 -0.72 12.15
C LEU A 209 17.44 0.26 12.64
N LEU A 210 18.41 0.60 11.80
CA LEU A 210 19.40 1.65 12.10
C LEU A 210 18.77 3.03 12.23
N SER A 211 17.70 3.30 11.48
CA SER A 211 16.93 4.56 11.61
C SER A 211 16.12 4.59 12.89
N LEU A 212 15.58 3.44 13.30
CA LEU A 212 14.89 3.27 14.57
C LEU A 212 15.85 3.51 15.75
N LEU A 213 17.01 2.85 15.77
CA LEU A 213 18.06 3.05 16.79
C LEU A 213 18.48 4.52 16.94
N ARG A 214 18.61 5.25 15.82
CA ARG A 214 18.91 6.69 15.85
C ARG A 214 17.79 7.53 16.45
N ARG A 215 16.52 7.15 16.23
CA ARG A 215 15.34 7.85 16.76
C ARG A 215 15.04 7.50 18.22
N THR A 216 15.46 6.33 18.69
CA THR A 216 15.18 5.86 20.05
C THR A 216 16.30 6.14 21.04
N GLY A 217 17.45 6.67 20.58
CA GLY A 217 18.63 6.98 21.40
C GLY A 217 18.37 7.92 22.60
N PRO A 218 19.42 8.31 23.35
CA PRO A 218 19.28 8.92 24.68
C PRO A 218 18.47 10.24 24.70
N ASN A 219 18.43 10.97 23.58
CA ASN A 219 17.60 12.17 23.41
C ASN A 219 16.72 11.99 22.16
N PRO A 220 15.60 11.24 22.26
CA PRO A 220 14.79 10.94 21.10
C PRO A 220 14.10 12.21 20.59
N PRO A 221 14.12 12.47 19.27
CA PRO A 221 13.48 13.66 18.70
C PRO A 221 11.94 13.61 18.78
N GLU A 222 11.36 12.43 19.02
CA GLU A 222 9.93 12.18 18.98
C GLU A 222 9.48 11.21 20.09
N PRO A 223 8.21 11.24 20.51
CA PRO A 223 7.69 10.30 21.50
C PRO A 223 7.79 8.85 21.01
N ALA A 224 8.12 7.93 21.93
CA ALA A 224 8.17 6.48 21.71
C ALA A 224 6.99 5.93 20.89
N LYS A 225 5.76 6.26 21.30
CA LYS A 225 4.52 5.88 20.63
C LYS A 225 4.47 6.28 19.15
N LEU A 226 5.04 7.42 18.80
CA LEU A 226 5.05 7.92 17.43
C LEU A 226 6.10 7.19 16.58
N THR A 227 7.25 6.85 17.18
CA THR A 227 8.26 5.98 16.58
C THR A 227 7.70 4.58 16.28
N ARG A 228 6.95 3.99 17.23
CA ARG A 228 6.24 2.72 17.02
C ARG A 228 5.23 2.80 15.88
N LEU A 229 4.41 3.84 15.86
CA LEU A 229 3.44 4.08 14.79
C LEU A 229 4.14 4.18 13.42
N ARG A 230 5.29 4.86 13.34
CA ARG A 230 6.09 4.92 12.11
C ARG A 230 6.64 3.56 11.69
N ALA A 231 7.07 2.72 12.63
CA ALA A 231 7.51 1.36 12.35
C ALA A 231 6.39 0.52 11.73
N ILE A 232 5.21 0.54 12.36
CA ILE A 232 4.00 -0.16 11.87
C ILE A 232 3.60 0.33 10.48
N LEU A 233 3.76 1.61 10.20
CA LEU A 233 3.45 2.18 8.89
C LEU A 233 4.57 2.03 7.86
N GLY A 234 5.73 1.47 8.21
CA GLY A 234 6.90 1.41 7.30
C GLY A 234 7.39 2.80 6.87
N ARG A 235 7.37 3.77 7.79
CA ARG A 235 7.74 5.18 7.57
C ARG A 235 8.90 5.64 8.45
N LEU A 236 9.74 4.71 8.94
CA LEU A 236 10.89 5.04 9.78
C LEU A 236 11.94 5.89 9.06
N SER A 237 12.11 5.65 7.77
CA SER A 237 13.02 6.39 6.89
C SER A 237 12.36 7.61 6.22
N ASP A 238 11.11 7.94 6.58
CA ASP A 238 10.38 9.10 6.04
C ASP A 238 10.39 10.25 7.06
N ASP A 239 11.09 11.32 6.72
CA ASP A 239 11.26 12.49 7.59
C ASP A 239 10.04 13.39 7.62
N ARG A 240 9.04 13.18 6.75
CA ARG A 240 7.81 13.97 6.78
C ARG A 240 7.03 13.69 8.07
N PRO A 241 6.62 14.72 8.83
CA PRO A 241 5.85 14.53 10.05
C PRO A 241 4.49 13.88 9.76
N LEU A 242 4.05 13.00 10.65
CA LEU A 242 2.68 12.50 10.66
C LEU A 242 1.79 13.58 11.28
N SER A 243 0.76 14.05 10.59
CA SER A 243 -0.19 15.01 11.18
C SER A 243 -0.96 14.38 12.35
N ALA A 244 -1.34 15.17 13.36
CA ALA A 244 -2.08 14.66 14.52
C ALA A 244 -3.37 13.92 14.12
N GLN A 245 -4.07 14.43 13.09
CA GLN A 245 -5.26 13.79 12.54
C GLN A 245 -4.95 12.42 11.91
N ALA A 246 -3.86 12.30 11.13
CA ALA A 246 -3.45 11.04 10.54
C ALA A 246 -3.00 10.03 11.61
N GLN A 247 -2.34 10.51 12.67
CA GLN A 247 -1.97 9.67 13.81
C GLN A 247 -3.21 9.11 14.51
N ALA A 248 -4.16 9.97 14.89
CA ALA A 248 -5.39 9.56 15.56
C ALA A 248 -6.22 8.58 14.71
N ALA A 249 -6.38 8.87 13.42
CA ALA A 249 -7.09 7.98 12.50
C ALA A 249 -6.41 6.62 12.35
N THR A 250 -5.07 6.58 12.34
CA THR A 250 -4.33 5.32 12.23
C THR A 250 -4.43 4.51 13.52
N ILE A 251 -4.29 5.16 14.67
CA ILE A 251 -4.40 4.52 15.98
C ILE A 251 -5.80 3.91 16.16
N ALA A 252 -6.85 4.63 15.74
CA ALA A 252 -8.22 4.14 15.81
C ALA A 252 -8.51 2.93 14.90
N PHE A 253 -7.72 2.76 13.83
CA PHE A 253 -7.87 1.65 12.88
C PHE A 253 -7.16 0.39 13.35
N LEU A 254 -5.98 0.53 13.98
CA LEU A 254 -5.15 -0.60 14.42
C LEU A 254 -5.79 -1.38 15.59
N PRO A 255 -5.55 -2.70 15.69
CA PRO A 255 -6.03 -3.49 16.82
C PRO A 255 -5.48 -2.94 18.15
N VAL A 256 -6.30 -2.97 19.20
CA VAL A 256 -5.89 -2.53 20.55
C VAL A 256 -4.64 -3.30 21.01
N GLN A 257 -4.54 -4.58 20.64
CA GLN A 257 -3.44 -5.48 20.96
C GLN A 257 -2.07 -4.98 20.45
N VAL A 258 -2.05 -4.17 19.38
CA VAL A 258 -0.83 -3.57 18.82
C VAL A 258 -0.24 -2.49 19.75
N PHE A 259 -1.08 -1.88 20.58
CA PHE A 259 -0.67 -0.84 21.52
C PHE A 259 -0.68 -1.29 22.98
N THR A 260 -1.33 -2.41 23.32
CA THR A 260 -1.19 -3.02 24.64
C THR A 260 0.15 -3.73 24.72
N SER A 261 1.19 -3.00 25.09
CA SER A 261 2.39 -3.63 25.62
C SER A 261 2.02 -4.32 26.93
N ARG A 262 2.54 -5.53 27.17
CA ARG A 262 2.46 -6.17 28.49
C ARG A 262 3.13 -5.29 29.56
N ASP A 263 4.05 -4.43 29.12
CA ASP A 263 4.75 -3.42 29.89
C ASP A 263 4.58 -2.07 29.19
N ASP A 264 3.66 -1.22 29.66
CA ASP A 264 3.71 0.24 29.42
C ASP A 264 4.97 0.90 30.07
N SER A 265 5.93 0.07 30.47
CA SER A 265 7.09 0.34 31.32
C SER A 265 8.38 -0.30 30.80
N LEU A 266 8.48 -0.68 29.51
CA LEU A 266 9.81 -0.84 28.93
C LEU A 266 10.44 0.56 28.90
N SER A 267 11.47 0.75 29.73
CA SER A 267 12.18 2.01 29.70
C SER A 267 12.78 2.19 28.30
N LEU A 268 12.91 3.43 27.83
CA LEU A 268 13.56 3.73 26.54
C LEU A 268 14.96 3.08 26.44
N LEU A 269 15.62 2.87 27.58
CA LEU A 269 16.90 2.18 27.70
C LEU A 269 16.79 0.70 27.35
N ASP A 270 15.80 -0.01 27.90
CA ASP A 270 15.56 -1.43 27.63
C ASP A 270 15.18 -1.67 26.17
N SER A 271 14.34 -0.80 25.60
CA SER A 271 14.01 -0.85 24.17
C SER A 271 15.24 -0.61 23.29
N ASN A 272 16.09 0.36 23.63
CA ASN A 272 17.33 0.60 22.89
C ASN A 272 18.27 -0.60 22.94
N GLU A 273 18.41 -1.22 24.11
CA GLU A 273 19.26 -2.40 24.25
C GLU A 273 18.71 -3.57 23.44
N ALA A 274 17.40 -3.81 23.49
CA ALA A 274 16.73 -4.83 22.68
C ALA A 274 16.94 -4.59 21.16
N LEU A 275 16.82 -3.35 20.71
CA LEU A 275 17.07 -2.96 19.31
C LEU A 275 18.54 -3.13 18.92
N ALA A 276 19.48 -2.81 19.82
CA ALA A 276 20.90 -3.00 19.58
C ALA A 276 21.23 -4.48 19.43
N ARG A 277 20.72 -5.32 20.33
CA ARG A 277 20.85 -6.79 20.24
C ARG A 277 20.21 -7.34 18.96
N ALA A 278 19.07 -6.80 18.52
CA ALA A 278 18.44 -7.20 17.26
C ALA A 278 19.32 -6.85 16.04
N ASN A 279 20.00 -5.70 16.04
CA ASN A 279 20.93 -5.32 14.98
C ASN A 279 22.22 -6.16 14.98
N GLU A 280 22.74 -6.50 16.16
CA GLU A 280 23.91 -7.39 16.30
C GLU A 280 23.58 -8.82 15.82
N ASN A 281 22.42 -9.34 16.21
CA ASN A 281 21.94 -10.67 15.83
C ASN A 281 21.07 -10.65 14.57
N TRP A 282 21.35 -9.71 13.65
CA TRP A 282 20.56 -9.55 12.44
C TRP A 282 20.56 -10.85 11.63
N SER A 283 19.38 -11.45 11.49
CA SER A 283 19.16 -12.64 10.68
C SER A 283 17.95 -12.40 9.79
N PRO A 284 18.12 -12.26 8.46
CA PRO A 284 17.01 -11.97 7.58
C PRO A 284 16.06 -13.17 7.50
N GLU A 285 14.77 -12.90 7.67
CA GLU A 285 13.70 -13.90 7.51
C GLU A 285 13.06 -13.84 6.12
N ALA A 286 13.09 -12.65 5.52
CA ALA A 286 12.63 -12.42 4.15
C ALA A 286 13.60 -11.50 3.41
N SER A 287 13.58 -11.55 2.08
CA SER A 287 14.40 -10.68 1.23
C SER A 287 13.65 -10.32 -0.04
N TRP A 288 13.62 -9.02 -0.38
CA TRP A 288 12.96 -8.46 -1.56
C TRP A 288 13.85 -7.39 -2.20
N GLY A 289 14.18 -7.53 -3.49
CA GLY A 289 14.85 -6.50 -4.28
C GLY A 289 16.21 -6.05 -3.72
N GLY A 290 16.96 -6.96 -3.10
CA GLY A 290 18.24 -6.66 -2.44
C GLY A 290 18.11 -6.05 -1.03
N LEU A 291 16.90 -5.89 -0.52
CA LEU A 291 16.64 -5.53 0.88
C LEU A 291 16.21 -6.77 1.65
N SER A 292 16.84 -6.99 2.80
CA SER A 292 16.44 -8.07 3.70
C SER A 292 15.64 -7.52 4.87
N PHE A 293 14.67 -8.30 5.31
CA PHE A 293 13.72 -7.97 6.35
C PHE A 293 13.80 -8.99 7.48
N GLN A 294 13.67 -8.50 8.69
CA GLN A 294 13.60 -9.30 9.90
C GLN A 294 12.28 -8.99 10.60
N PHE A 295 11.68 -10.01 11.21
CA PHE A 295 10.60 -9.80 12.15
C PHE A 295 11.14 -9.12 13.41
N LEU A 296 10.55 -7.98 13.75
CA LEU A 296 10.85 -7.27 15.00
C LEU A 296 9.58 -7.28 15.86
N PRO A 297 9.57 -7.97 17.03
CA PRO A 297 8.40 -8.03 17.89
C PRO A 297 7.94 -6.63 18.32
N LEU A 298 6.63 -6.39 18.40
CA LEU A 298 6.11 -5.10 18.86
C LEU A 298 6.54 -4.78 20.30
N SER A 299 6.79 -5.80 21.11
CA SER A 299 7.34 -5.68 22.47
C SER A 299 8.76 -5.10 22.49
N THR A 300 9.53 -5.18 21.40
CA THR A 300 10.86 -4.56 21.31
C THR A 300 10.83 -3.09 20.89
N LEU A 301 9.68 -2.63 20.38
CA LEU A 301 9.49 -1.24 20.00
C LEU A 301 9.16 -0.40 21.24
N PRO A 302 9.69 0.84 21.35
CA PRO A 302 9.35 1.75 22.45
C PRO A 302 7.88 2.19 22.37
#